data_AF-A0A7J6U3S7-F1
#
_entry.id   AF-A0A7J6U3S7-F1
#
_cell.length_a   1.000
_cell.length_b   1.000
_cell.length_c   1.000
_cell.angle_alpha   90.00
_cell.angle_beta   90.00
_cell.angle_gamma   90.00
#
_symmetry.space_group_name_H-M   'P 1'
#
loop_
_entity.id
_entity.type
_entity.pdbx_description
1 polymer ?
#
loop_
_entity_poly.entity_id
_entity_poly.type
_entity_poly.pdbx_seq_one_letter_code
_entity_poly.pdbx_strand_id
1 'polypeptide(L)'
;RSGLLWAKAVELEPKETRHAKTVDALKHCENDVHAVMAVAKFFWKDKGMIAKARKWYQNATSINSCNGDLWGEFFAFELAEGDGATQVKVARAYARLQHEQQINRGLKWNAIQKRVANWHLTATERMKAFLTEHYPE
;
A
#
# COMPACT_ATOMS: atom_id res chain seq x y z
N ARG A 1 13.65 -0.22 -16.03
CA ARG A 1 13.44 -1.19 -14.92
C ARG A 1 12.12 -0.83 -14.25
N SER A 2 11.19 -1.77 -14.02
CA SER A 2 9.83 -1.46 -13.55
C SER A 2 9.56 -2.11 -12.20
N GLY A 3 9.37 -1.32 -11.15
CA GLY A 3 9.06 -1.86 -9.82
C GLY A 3 7.70 -2.54 -9.75
N LEU A 4 6.75 -2.15 -10.61
CA LEU A 4 5.45 -2.81 -10.70
C LEU A 4 5.58 -4.28 -11.16
N LEU A 5 6.43 -4.54 -12.17
CA LEU A 5 6.66 -5.90 -12.65
C LEU A 5 7.38 -6.76 -11.61
N TRP A 6 8.35 -6.17 -10.90
CA TRP A 6 9.05 -6.85 -9.80
C TRP A 6 8.12 -7.14 -8.62
N ALA A 7 7.26 -6.19 -8.25
CA ALA A 7 6.25 -6.39 -7.21
C ALA A 7 5.33 -7.57 -7.56
N LYS A 8 4.89 -7.66 -8.83
CA LYS A 8 4.10 -8.80 -9.31
C LYS A 8 4.88 -10.10 -9.35
N ALA A 9 6.14 -10.07 -9.75
CA ALA A 9 7.00 -11.27 -9.72
C ALA A 9 7.13 -11.81 -8.28
N VAL A 10 7.31 -10.95 -7.28
CA VAL A 10 7.36 -11.34 -5.86
C VAL A 10 6.04 -11.94 -5.39
N GLU A 11 4.89 -11.39 -5.80
CA GLU A 11 3.58 -11.94 -5.44
C GLU A 11 3.33 -13.35 -6.01
N LEU A 12 3.78 -13.60 -7.25
CA LEU A 12 3.58 -14.87 -7.96
C LEU A 12 4.54 -15.97 -7.52
N GLU A 13 5.67 -15.61 -6.92
CA GLU A 13 6.71 -16.54 -6.49
C GLU A 13 6.21 -17.45 -5.33
N PRO A 14 6.59 -18.75 -5.29
CA PRO A 14 6.32 -19.65 -4.16
C PRO A 14 6.85 -19.11 -2.83
N LYS A 15 6.21 -19.49 -1.71
CA LYS A 15 6.55 -18.96 -0.37
C LYS A 15 8.03 -19.14 -0.01
N GLU A 16 8.62 -20.27 -0.39
CA GLU A 16 9.99 -20.66 -0.08
C GLU A 16 11.04 -19.75 -0.77
N THR A 17 10.83 -19.43 -2.05
CA THR A 17 11.75 -18.62 -2.86
C THR A 17 11.43 -17.12 -2.83
N ARG A 18 10.24 -16.74 -2.33
CA ARG A 18 9.76 -15.35 -2.30
C ARG A 18 10.67 -14.39 -1.55
N HIS A 19 11.35 -14.84 -0.50
CA HIS A 19 12.29 -13.98 0.22
C HIS A 19 13.47 -13.56 -0.67
N ALA A 20 14.09 -14.50 -1.39
CA ALA A 20 15.17 -14.21 -2.32
C ALA A 20 14.72 -13.26 -3.43
N LYS A 21 13.53 -13.49 -3.99
CA LYS A 21 12.95 -12.63 -5.02
C LYS A 21 12.68 -11.21 -4.55
N THR A 22 12.25 -11.04 -3.30
CA THR A 22 12.04 -9.74 -2.66
C THR A 22 13.35 -8.96 -2.55
N VAL A 23 14.44 -9.63 -2.17
CA VAL A 23 15.77 -9.02 -2.09
C VAL A 23 16.27 -8.61 -3.48
N ASP A 24 16.06 -9.45 -4.50
CA ASP A 24 16.41 -9.10 -5.88
C ASP A 24 15.59 -7.92 -6.40
N ALA A 25 14.29 -7.86 -6.09
CA ALA A 25 13.44 -6.73 -6.45
C ALA A 25 13.98 -5.41 -5.87
N LEU A 26 14.41 -5.41 -4.61
CA LEU A 26 15.02 -4.23 -3.98
C LEU A 26 16.33 -3.83 -4.67
N LYS A 27 17.24 -4.77 -4.93
CA LYS A 27 18.51 -4.48 -5.63
C LYS A 27 18.29 -3.86 -7.02
N HIS A 28 17.25 -4.27 -7.72
CA HIS A 28 16.97 -3.78 -9.08
C HIS A 28 16.12 -2.49 -9.09
N CYS A 29 15.36 -2.22 -8.03
CA CYS A 29 14.37 -1.14 -7.92
C CYS A 29 14.41 -0.46 -6.54
N GLU A 30 15.60 -0.01 -6.13
CA GLU A 30 15.93 0.37 -4.74
C GLU A 30 15.12 1.57 -4.19
N ASN A 31 14.44 2.34 -5.05
CA ASN A 31 13.57 3.47 -4.67
C ASN A 31 12.20 3.44 -5.37
N ASP A 32 11.71 2.29 -5.80
CA ASP A 32 10.37 2.17 -6.38
C ASP A 32 9.33 1.84 -5.30
N VAL A 33 8.29 2.66 -5.19
CA VAL A 33 7.21 2.47 -4.22
C VAL A 33 6.56 1.09 -4.31
N HIS A 34 6.41 0.51 -5.50
CA HIS A 34 5.78 -0.81 -5.68
C HIS A 34 6.68 -1.93 -5.18
N ALA A 35 8.00 -1.82 -5.39
CA ALA A 35 8.95 -2.81 -4.87
C ALA A 35 8.96 -2.78 -3.33
N VAL A 36 8.96 -1.59 -2.73
CA VAL A 36 8.91 -1.40 -1.28
C VAL A 36 7.57 -1.86 -0.69
N MET A 37 6.45 -1.61 -1.36
CA MET A 37 5.13 -2.14 -0.99
C MET A 37 5.11 -3.67 -1.02
N ALA A 38 5.70 -4.30 -2.05
CA ALA A 38 5.77 -5.76 -2.13
C ALA A 38 6.56 -6.37 -0.96
N VAL A 39 7.63 -5.70 -0.51
CA VAL A 39 8.39 -6.08 0.68
C VAL A 39 7.54 -5.94 1.95
N ALA A 40 6.83 -4.82 2.10
CA ALA A 40 5.95 -4.59 3.24
C ALA A 40 4.85 -5.68 3.32
N LYS A 41 4.24 -6.00 2.18
CA LYS A 41 3.24 -7.07 2.05
C LYS A 41 3.81 -8.46 2.31
N PHE A 42 5.04 -8.73 1.90
CA PHE A 42 5.74 -9.97 2.23
C PHE A 42 5.85 -10.13 3.75
N PHE A 43 6.29 -9.09 4.46
CA PHE A 43 6.36 -9.11 5.92
C PHE A 43 4.98 -9.17 6.59
N TRP A 44 3.94 -8.57 6.00
CA TRP A 44 2.59 -8.67 6.54
C TRP A 44 2.04 -10.11 6.48
N LYS A 45 2.33 -10.85 5.41
CA LYS A 45 1.93 -12.27 5.31
C LYS A 45 2.65 -13.18 6.30
N ASP A 46 3.79 -12.75 6.83
CA ASP A 46 4.52 -13.47 7.86
C ASP A 46 4.13 -12.96 9.25
N LYS A 47 3.33 -13.75 9.98
CA LYS A 47 2.69 -13.36 11.25
C LYS A 47 3.66 -12.88 12.34
N GLY A 48 4.97 -13.17 12.21
CA GLY A 48 5.99 -12.73 13.15
C GLY A 48 6.59 -11.34 12.88
N MET A 49 6.26 -10.68 11.76
CA MET A 49 7.02 -9.50 11.28
C MET A 49 6.20 -8.21 11.09
N ILE A 50 5.09 -8.06 11.83
CA ILE A 50 4.19 -6.90 11.77
C ILE A 50 4.93 -5.57 11.98
N ALA A 51 5.80 -5.48 12.98
CA ALA A 51 6.57 -4.27 13.25
C ALA A 51 7.52 -3.88 12.10
N LYS A 52 8.05 -4.87 11.37
CA LYS A 52 8.87 -4.62 10.18
C LYS A 52 7.99 -4.18 9.01
N ALA A 53 6.85 -4.83 8.80
CA ALA A 53 5.88 -4.45 7.75
C ALA A 53 5.48 -2.98 7.90
N ARG A 54 5.14 -2.54 9.12
CA ARG A 54 4.81 -1.13 9.42
C ARG A 54 5.93 -0.17 9.05
N LYS A 55 7.18 -0.47 9.42
CA LYS A 55 8.34 0.36 9.04
C LYS A 55 8.51 0.45 7.52
N TRP A 56 8.28 -0.65 6.81
CA TRP A 56 8.36 -0.67 5.35
C TRP A 56 7.22 0.12 4.68
N TYR A 57 5.99 0.08 5.22
CA TYR A 57 4.92 0.96 4.75
C TYR A 57 5.21 2.44 5.02
N GLN A 58 5.71 2.78 6.21
CA GLN A 58 6.14 4.14 6.52
C GLN A 58 7.26 4.61 5.56
N ASN A 59 8.23 3.75 5.26
CA ASN A 59 9.26 4.04 4.27
C ASN A 59 8.65 4.29 2.88
N ALA A 60 7.71 3.45 2.44
CA ALA A 60 7.02 3.64 1.18
C ALA A 60 6.28 4.99 1.12
N THR A 61 5.68 5.45 2.23
CA THR A 61 5.02 6.77 2.28
C THR A 61 6.01 7.93 2.14
N SER A 62 7.25 7.76 2.63
CA SER A 62 8.32 8.73 2.46
C SER A 62 8.86 8.77 1.02
N ILE A 63 8.83 7.64 0.31
CA ILE A 63 9.29 7.55 -1.09
C ILE A 63 8.28 8.19 -2.04
N ASN A 64 7.01 7.80 -1.93
CA ASN A 64 5.94 8.33 -2.80
C ASN A 64 4.60 8.34 -2.07
N SER A 65 4.35 9.44 -1.36
CA SER A 65 3.09 9.71 -0.65
C SER A 65 1.91 9.95 -1.59
N CYS A 66 2.13 10.17 -2.90
CA CYS A 66 1.07 10.43 -3.87
C CYS A 66 0.36 9.16 -4.37
N ASN A 67 0.84 7.97 -4.00
CA ASN A 67 0.28 6.69 -4.44
C ASN A 67 -0.89 6.25 -3.56
N GLY A 68 -2.11 6.24 -4.09
CA GLY A 68 -3.30 5.81 -3.35
C GLY A 68 -3.35 4.31 -3.09
N ASP A 69 -2.72 3.49 -3.93
CA ASP A 69 -2.64 2.04 -3.72
C ASP A 69 -1.86 1.72 -2.44
N LEU A 70 -0.81 2.51 -2.17
CA LEU A 70 -0.01 2.44 -0.95
C LEU A 70 -0.86 2.74 0.28
N TRP A 71 -1.60 3.85 0.26
CA TRP A 71 -2.44 4.24 1.39
C TRP A 71 -3.53 3.20 1.66
N GLY A 72 -4.17 2.68 0.61
CA GLY A 72 -5.18 1.64 0.76
C GLY A 72 -4.62 0.35 1.36
N GLU A 73 -3.47 -0.13 0.90
CA GLU A 73 -2.82 -1.31 1.48
C GLU A 73 -2.33 -1.06 2.92
N PHE A 74 -1.83 0.15 3.20
CA PHE A 74 -1.39 0.51 4.55
C PHE A 74 -2.56 0.62 5.54
N PHE A 75 -3.71 1.15 5.11
CA PHE A 75 -4.93 1.14 5.91
C PHE A 75 -5.43 -0.29 6.18
N ALA A 76 -5.46 -1.15 5.16
CA ALA A 76 -5.83 -2.55 5.35
C ALA A 76 -4.92 -3.26 6.37
N PHE A 77 -3.62 -2.97 6.32
CA PHE A 77 -2.65 -3.47 7.30
C PHE A 77 -2.94 -2.97 8.73
N GLU A 78 -3.14 -1.67 8.93
CA GLU A 78 -3.41 -1.14 10.29
C GLU A 78 -4.81 -1.50 10.81
N LEU A 79 -5.78 -1.77 9.94
CA LEU A 79 -7.08 -2.30 10.36
C LEU A 79 -6.97 -3.74 10.87
N ALA A 80 -6.10 -4.56 10.26
CA ALA A 80 -5.89 -5.96 10.65
C ALA A 80 -4.96 -6.11 11.87
N GLU A 81 -3.87 -5.35 11.93
CA GLU A 81 -2.76 -5.57 12.86
C GLU A 81 -2.39 -4.32 13.71
N GLY A 82 -3.10 -3.22 13.51
CA GLY A 82 -2.83 -1.93 14.16
C GLY A 82 -3.52 -1.77 15.50
N ASP A 83 -3.00 -0.83 16.30
CA ASP A 83 -3.68 -0.31 17.48
C ASP A 83 -4.50 0.94 17.12
N GLY A 84 -5.47 1.32 17.96
CA GLY A 84 -6.30 2.51 17.68
C GLY A 84 -5.49 3.79 17.51
N ALA A 85 -4.33 3.91 18.15
CA ALA A 85 -3.46 5.08 18.05
C ALA A 85 -2.75 5.18 16.69
N THR A 86 -2.25 4.06 16.15
CA THR A 86 -1.59 3.98 14.84
C THR A 86 -2.60 4.17 13.71
N GLN A 87 -3.79 3.58 13.82
CA GLN A 87 -4.89 3.80 12.87
C GLN A 87 -5.23 5.30 12.74
N VAL A 88 -5.37 6.01 13.88
CA VAL A 88 -5.64 7.46 13.89
C VAL A 88 -4.48 8.25 13.26
N LYS A 89 -3.22 7.85 13.50
CA LYS A 89 -2.06 8.51 12.89
C LYS A 89 -2.06 8.38 11.37
N VAL A 90 -2.30 7.18 10.85
CA VAL A 90 -2.35 6.93 9.39
C VAL A 90 -3.54 7.67 8.77
N ALA A 91 -4.71 7.64 9.42
CA ALA A 91 -5.90 8.39 9.00
C ALA A 91 -5.63 9.89 8.90
N ARG A 92 -4.96 10.48 9.91
CA ARG A 92 -4.61 11.90 9.92
C ARG A 92 -3.61 12.25 8.81
N ALA A 93 -2.60 11.42 8.60
CA ALA A 93 -1.61 11.63 7.54
C ALA A 93 -2.26 11.59 6.15
N TYR A 94 -3.11 10.60 5.89
CA TYR A 94 -3.89 10.50 4.66
C TYR A 94 -4.80 11.72 4.45
N ALA A 95 -5.57 12.11 5.47
CA ALA A 95 -6.49 13.25 5.37
C ALA A 95 -5.77 14.55 5.01
N ARG A 96 -4.57 14.77 5.58
CA ARG A 96 -3.72 15.93 5.25
C ARG A 96 -3.29 15.90 3.78
N LEU A 97 -2.69 14.81 3.32
CA LEU A 97 -2.17 14.70 1.95
C LEU A 97 -3.28 14.74 0.89
N GLN A 98 -4.45 14.21 1.25
CA GLN A 98 -5.63 14.26 0.41
C GLN A 98 -6.21 15.67 0.31
N HIS A 99 -6.23 16.44 1.41
CA HIS A 99 -6.62 17.85 1.38
C HIS A 99 -5.68 18.65 0.46
N GLU A 100 -4.39 18.31 0.44
CA GLU A 100 -3.39 18.87 -0.47
C GLU A 100 -3.50 18.31 -1.92
N GLN A 101 -4.49 17.46 -2.22
CA GLN A 101 -4.72 16.78 -3.51
C GLN A 101 -3.53 16.00 -4.07
N GLN A 102 -2.64 15.53 -3.19
CA GLN A 102 -1.40 14.87 -3.62
C GLN A 102 -1.63 13.40 -4.04
N ILE A 103 -2.71 12.76 -3.55
CA ILE A 103 -2.98 11.34 -3.82
C ILE A 103 -3.72 11.18 -5.16
N ASN A 104 -2.95 11.01 -6.24
CA ASN A 104 -3.44 10.93 -7.62
C ASN A 104 -2.77 9.82 -8.46
N ARG A 105 -1.92 9.01 -7.83
CA ARG A 105 -1.26 7.84 -8.44
C ARG A 105 -1.84 6.56 -7.86
N GLY A 106 -1.50 5.44 -8.48
CA GLY A 106 -2.01 4.12 -8.12
C GLY A 106 -2.95 3.59 -9.19
N LEU A 107 -2.74 2.34 -9.62
CA LEU A 107 -3.56 1.73 -10.67
C LEU A 107 -4.94 1.40 -10.13
N LYS A 108 -5.00 0.80 -8.94
CA LYS A 108 -6.25 0.40 -8.29
C LYS A 108 -7.01 1.62 -7.78
N TRP A 109 -6.30 2.57 -7.18
CA TRP A 109 -6.86 3.82 -6.66
C TRP A 109 -7.46 4.66 -7.78
N ASN A 110 -6.72 4.84 -8.88
CA ASN A 110 -7.24 5.59 -10.03
C ASN A 110 -8.44 4.89 -10.68
N ALA A 111 -8.50 3.56 -10.66
CA ALA A 111 -9.67 2.83 -11.12
C ALA A 111 -10.90 3.15 -10.26
N ILE A 112 -10.77 3.18 -8.92
CA ILE A 112 -11.85 3.58 -8.01
C ILE A 112 -12.23 5.04 -8.20
N GLN A 113 -11.26 5.95 -8.23
CA GLN A 113 -11.50 7.39 -8.30
C GLN A 113 -12.18 7.81 -9.61
N LYS A 114 -11.87 7.14 -10.73
CA LYS A 114 -12.40 7.49 -12.05
C LYS A 114 -13.74 6.86 -12.38
N ARG A 115 -14.24 5.90 -11.58
CA ARG A 115 -15.58 5.33 -11.77
C ARG A 115 -16.65 6.40 -11.61
N VAL A 116 -17.56 6.48 -12.58
CA VAL A 116 -18.67 7.46 -12.58
C VAL A 116 -19.49 7.38 -11.31
N ALA A 117 -19.77 6.17 -10.82
CA ALA A 117 -20.48 5.94 -9.56
C ALA A 117 -19.78 6.54 -8.34
N ASN A 118 -18.46 6.76 -8.38
CA ASN A 118 -17.66 7.24 -7.25
C ASN A 118 -17.34 8.74 -7.32
N TRP A 119 -17.83 9.45 -8.34
CA TRP A 119 -17.52 10.88 -8.51
C TRP A 119 -18.09 11.75 -7.40
N HIS A 120 -19.29 11.41 -6.91
CA HIS A 120 -19.95 12.11 -5.82
C HIS A 120 -19.37 11.79 -4.43
N LEU A 121 -18.60 10.70 -4.30
CA LEU A 121 -18.04 10.26 -3.03
C LEU A 121 -16.92 11.18 -2.56
N THR A 122 -16.86 11.42 -1.25
CA THR A 122 -15.74 12.04 -0.58
C THR A 122 -14.50 11.15 -0.64
N ALA A 123 -13.31 11.72 -0.39
CA ALA A 123 -12.08 10.94 -0.45
C ALA A 123 -12.05 9.78 0.57
N THR A 124 -12.60 10.00 1.76
CA THR A 124 -12.74 8.95 2.78
C THR A 124 -13.66 7.83 2.30
N GLU A 125 -14.78 8.15 1.65
CA GLU A 125 -15.69 7.16 1.08
C GLU A 125 -15.07 6.40 -0.09
N ARG A 126 -14.29 7.08 -0.94
CA ARG A 126 -13.50 6.40 -1.99
C ARG A 126 -12.46 5.45 -1.40
N MET A 127 -11.82 5.81 -0.29
CA MET A 127 -10.90 4.92 0.42
C MET A 127 -11.63 3.73 1.04
N LYS A 128 -12.81 3.94 1.62
CA LYS A 128 -13.66 2.82 2.08
C LYS A 128 -14.04 1.89 0.93
N ALA A 129 -14.48 2.44 -0.21
CA ALA A 129 -14.80 1.65 -1.40
C ALA A 129 -13.58 0.85 -1.92
N PHE A 130 -12.39 1.46 -1.90
CA PHE A 130 -11.15 0.77 -2.24
C PHE A 130 -10.87 -0.41 -1.31
N LEU A 131 -11.01 -0.21 0.02
CA LEU A 131 -10.78 -1.25 1.02
C LEU A 131 -11.77 -2.40 0.84
N THR A 132 -13.06 -2.12 0.70
CA THR A 132 -14.10 -3.13 0.49
C THR A 132 -13.87 -3.97 -0.77
N GLU A 133 -13.35 -3.37 -1.85
CA GLU A 133 -13.11 -4.11 -3.10
C GLU A 133 -11.82 -4.93 -3.09
N HIS A 134 -10.74 -4.42 -2.51
CA HIS A 134 -9.42 -5.03 -2.64
C HIS A 134 -8.97 -5.82 -1.41
N TYR A 135 -9.58 -5.58 -0.25
CA TYR A 135 -9.29 -6.23 1.01
C TYR A 135 -10.61 -6.55 1.74
N PRO A 136 -11.48 -7.41 1.16
CA PRO A 136 -12.67 -7.88 1.85
C PRO A 136 -12.27 -8.69 3.10
N GLU A 137 -13.05 -8.55 4.17
CA GLU A 137 -12.93 -9.35 5.40
C GLU A 137 -13.16 -10.84 5.16
#